data_AF-A0A7R9L4K6-F1
#
_entry.id   AF-A0A7R9L4K6-F1
#
_cell.length_a   1.000
_cell.length_b   1.000
_cell.length_c   1.000
_cell.angle_alpha   90.00
_cell.angle_beta   90.00
_cell.angle_gamma   90.00
#
_symmetry.space_group_name_H-M   'P 1'
#
loop_
_entity.id
_entity.type
_entity.pdbx_description
1 polymer ?
#
loop_
_entity_poly.entity_id
_entity_poly.type
_entity_poly.pdbx_seq_one_letter_code
_entity_poly.pdbx_strand_id
1 'polypeptide(L)'
;MEWTCEYVSAQSLANADGKVQCAFCRGIISDWKQGDRPLGKHSLEFPLCPFIMEMDVGNVPIGLDPIKNPNNIVCGNELPIDMIVDRQNYHTYEARVASFNSHEHLFPINIKLIAEAGLFYTGPGDRVNCFNCFGGLICFEADDDPWVEHAGYYPTCEFVKQEKDAEFISKSI
;
A
#
# COMPACT_ATOMS: atom_id res chain seq x y z
N MET A 1 0.61 24.43 -20.99
CA MET A 1 1.77 23.63 -20.57
C MET A 1 1.33 22.19 -20.58
N GLU A 2 2.06 21.37 -21.35
CA GLU A 2 1.76 19.98 -21.62
C GLU A 2 1.91 19.16 -20.35
N TRP A 3 0.88 18.36 -20.06
CA TRP A 3 0.83 17.50 -18.90
C TRP A 3 1.55 16.19 -19.26
N THR A 4 2.70 15.93 -18.66
CA THR A 4 3.63 14.84 -19.04
C THR A 4 3.56 13.64 -18.08
N CYS A 5 2.42 13.40 -17.43
CA CYS A 5 2.27 12.21 -16.61
C CYS A 5 1.87 11.03 -17.50
N GLU A 6 2.81 10.14 -17.79
CA GLU A 6 2.59 8.98 -18.67
C GLU A 6 1.76 7.85 -18.01
N TYR A 7 1.64 7.85 -16.68
CA TYR A 7 1.04 6.76 -15.91
C TYR A 7 -0.47 6.90 -15.68
N VAL A 8 -1.02 8.09 -15.84
CA VAL A 8 -2.46 8.35 -15.70
C VAL A 8 -2.83 9.29 -16.81
N SER A 9 -3.87 9.03 -17.59
CA SER A 9 -4.27 9.97 -18.66
C SER A 9 -5.09 11.13 -18.10
N ALA A 10 -4.99 12.32 -18.70
CA ALA A 10 -5.82 13.47 -18.35
C ALA A 10 -7.33 13.15 -18.45
N GLN A 11 -7.69 12.23 -19.36
CA GLN A 11 -9.07 11.79 -19.57
C GLN A 11 -9.54 10.83 -18.46
N SER A 12 -8.64 9.99 -17.94
CA SER A 12 -8.91 9.13 -16.78
C SER A 12 -9.16 9.94 -15.50
N LEU A 13 -8.42 11.04 -15.29
CA LEU A 13 -8.64 11.95 -14.17
C LEU A 13 -9.94 12.76 -14.32
N ALA A 14 -10.25 13.20 -15.53
CA ALA A 14 -11.46 13.96 -15.82
C ALA A 14 -12.75 13.14 -15.58
N ASN A 15 -12.67 11.82 -15.79
CA ASN A 15 -13.81 10.90 -15.60
C ASN A 15 -14.00 10.43 -14.14
N ALA A 16 -13.05 10.71 -13.24
CA ALA A 16 -13.10 10.30 -11.83
C ALA A 16 -13.76 11.36 -10.91
N ASP A 17 -14.74 12.12 -11.42
CA ASP A 17 -15.35 13.29 -10.76
C ASP A 17 -14.33 14.34 -10.25
N GLY A 18 -13.08 14.30 -10.71
CA GLY A 18 -12.00 15.10 -10.12
C GLY A 18 -11.72 14.76 -8.65
N LYS A 19 -12.00 13.54 -8.20
CA LYS A 19 -11.68 13.08 -6.84
C LYS A 19 -10.35 12.34 -6.84
N VAL A 20 -9.48 12.65 -5.90
CA VAL A 20 -8.18 12.00 -5.72
C VAL A 20 -8.06 11.56 -4.27
N GLN A 21 -7.80 10.27 -4.05
CA GLN A 21 -7.60 9.72 -2.72
C GLN A 21 -6.11 9.71 -2.35
N CYS A 22 -5.79 10.14 -1.14
CA CYS A 22 -4.43 10.02 -0.61
C CYS A 22 -4.11 8.56 -0.24
N ALA A 23 -2.96 8.06 -0.70
CA ALA A 23 -2.50 6.72 -0.37
C ALA A 23 -2.13 6.51 1.11
N PHE A 24 -1.89 7.59 1.86
CA PHE A 24 -1.34 7.52 3.23
C PHE A 24 -2.36 7.80 4.34
N CYS A 25 -3.45 8.50 4.03
CA CYS A 25 -4.51 8.79 5.00
C CYS A 25 -5.91 8.48 4.49
N ARG A 26 -6.04 7.94 3.27
CA ARG A 26 -7.30 7.62 2.60
C ARG A 26 -8.25 8.81 2.37
N GLY A 27 -7.86 10.02 2.73
CA GLY A 27 -8.63 11.25 2.51
C GLY A 27 -8.86 11.52 1.02
N ILE A 28 -10.11 11.81 0.65
CA ILE A 28 -10.50 12.11 -0.73
C ILE A 28 -10.58 13.62 -0.91
N ILE A 29 -9.75 14.16 -1.79
CA ILE A 29 -9.73 15.58 -2.17
C ILE A 29 -10.48 15.74 -3.48
N SER A 30 -11.35 16.74 -3.54
CA SER A 30 -12.23 16.99 -4.69
C SER A 30 -12.22 18.47 -5.08
N ASP A 31 -13.10 18.89 -6.00
CA ASP A 31 -13.31 20.30 -6.39
C ASP A 31 -12.03 21.05 -6.80
N TRP A 32 -11.14 20.40 -7.54
CA TRP A 32 -9.88 21.00 -8.00
C TRP A 32 -10.12 22.20 -8.91
N LYS A 33 -9.45 23.31 -8.61
CA LYS A 33 -9.46 24.51 -9.42
C LYS A 33 -8.12 24.69 -10.12
N GLN A 34 -8.14 25.39 -11.25
CA GLN A 34 -6.92 25.75 -11.96
C GLN A 34 -6.01 26.56 -11.02
N GLY A 35 -4.81 26.04 -10.75
CA GLY A 35 -3.85 26.63 -9.83
C GLY A 35 -3.79 26.00 -8.44
N ASP A 36 -4.70 25.09 -8.09
CA ASP A 36 -4.63 24.33 -6.84
C ASP A 36 -3.31 23.52 -6.79
N ARG A 37 -2.65 23.56 -5.62
CA ARG A 37 -1.44 22.78 -5.36
C ARG A 37 -1.84 21.52 -4.57
N PRO A 38 -1.60 20.30 -5.07
CA PRO A 38 -2.05 19.06 -4.41
C PRO A 38 -1.68 18.95 -2.93
N LEU A 39 -0.41 19.14 -2.61
CA LEU A 39 0.05 19.08 -1.23
C LEU A 39 -0.60 20.17 -0.35
N GLY A 40 -0.72 21.40 -0.87
CA GLY A 40 -1.31 22.50 -0.09
C GLY A 40 -2.80 22.29 0.19
N LYS A 41 -3.55 21.82 -0.81
CA LYS A 41 -4.96 21.47 -0.63
C LYS A 41 -5.12 20.31 0.35
N HIS A 42 -4.28 19.29 0.21
CA HIS A 42 -4.23 18.18 1.13
C HIS A 42 -3.94 18.62 2.58
N SER A 43 -2.93 19.46 2.81
CA SER A 43 -2.59 19.93 4.16
C SER A 43 -3.72 20.73 4.82
N LEU A 44 -4.56 21.40 4.03
CA LEU A 44 -5.71 22.15 4.54
C LEU A 44 -6.88 21.24 4.92
N GLU A 45 -7.21 20.26 4.08
CA GLU A 45 -8.38 19.38 4.30
C GLU A 45 -8.08 18.20 5.23
N PHE A 46 -6.83 17.69 5.21
CA PHE A 46 -6.38 16.54 6.00
C PHE A 46 -5.05 16.86 6.73
N PRO A 47 -5.04 17.81 7.69
CA PRO A 47 -3.82 18.24 8.38
C PRO A 47 -3.18 17.17 9.26
N LEU A 48 -3.95 16.14 9.63
CA LEU A 48 -3.49 15.01 10.46
C LEU A 48 -3.02 13.80 9.64
N CYS A 49 -2.93 13.93 8.32
CA CYS A 49 -2.40 12.85 7.50
C CYS A 49 -0.95 12.53 7.88
N PRO A 50 -0.58 11.26 8.08
CA PRO A 50 0.78 10.87 8.45
C PRO A 50 1.84 11.44 7.51
N PHE A 51 1.56 11.51 6.20
CA PHE A 51 2.46 12.13 5.23
C PHE A 51 2.61 13.65 5.41
N ILE A 52 1.52 14.36 5.68
CA ILE A 52 1.55 15.82 5.95
C ILE A 52 2.22 16.13 7.29
N MET A 53 2.06 15.26 8.27
CA MET A 53 2.71 15.34 9.58
C MET A 53 4.19 14.90 9.54
N GLU A 54 4.74 14.64 8.35
CA GLU A 54 6.13 14.20 8.15
C GLU A 54 6.48 12.90 8.91
N MET A 55 5.49 12.05 9.16
CA MET A 55 5.71 10.72 9.69
C MET A 55 6.31 9.82 8.62
N ASP A 56 7.01 8.78 9.05
CA ASP A 56 7.51 7.75 8.14
C ASP A 56 6.34 6.92 7.59
N VAL A 57 5.93 7.23 6.37
CA VAL A 57 4.91 6.52 5.60
C VAL A 57 5.52 5.68 4.47
N GLY A 58 6.85 5.54 4.44
CA GLY A 58 7.55 4.84 3.36
C GLY A 58 7.55 5.58 2.01
N ASN A 59 7.29 6.90 1.98
CA ASN A 59 7.38 7.69 0.76
C ASN A 59 8.84 7.97 0.39
N VAL A 60 9.28 7.57 -0.80
CA VAL A 60 10.64 7.80 -1.30
C VAL A 60 10.65 8.94 -2.32
N PRO A 61 11.52 9.97 -2.19
CA PRO A 61 11.58 11.08 -3.13
C PRO A 61 11.90 10.64 -4.57
N ILE A 62 11.16 11.19 -5.53
CA ILE A 62 11.39 10.97 -6.97
C ILE A 62 12.79 11.48 -7.33
N GLY A 63 13.70 10.57 -7.67
CA GLY A 63 15.11 10.87 -7.98
C GLY A 63 16.12 10.22 -7.03
N LEU A 64 15.66 9.83 -5.84
CA LEU A 64 16.31 8.79 -5.02
C LEU A 64 15.75 7.44 -5.43
N ASP A 65 15.64 7.22 -6.75
CA ASP A 65 15.31 5.91 -7.31
C ASP A 65 16.40 4.96 -6.85
N PRO A 66 16.06 4.01 -5.99
CA PRO A 66 17.05 3.12 -5.41
C PRO A 66 17.80 2.33 -6.52
N ILE A 67 17.19 2.14 -7.69
CA ILE A 67 17.81 1.44 -8.82
C ILE A 67 19.16 2.07 -9.25
N LYS A 68 19.46 3.34 -8.91
CA LYS A 68 20.74 4.01 -9.22
C LYS A 68 21.78 4.04 -8.08
N ASN A 69 21.47 3.54 -6.89
CA ASN A 69 22.41 3.54 -5.76
C ASN A 69 22.47 2.16 -5.09
N PRO A 70 23.52 1.35 -5.24
CA PRO A 70 23.58 0.00 -4.68
C PRO A 70 23.58 -0.08 -3.13
N ASN A 71 23.50 1.05 -2.41
CA ASN A 71 23.40 1.10 -0.95
C ASN A 71 21.96 1.39 -0.46
N ASN A 72 21.01 0.79 -1.19
CA ASN A 72 19.55 0.97 -1.24
C ASN A 72 18.72 0.57 -0.03
N ILE A 73 17.69 1.37 0.26
CA ILE A 73 16.40 0.89 0.79
C ILE A 73 15.30 1.34 -0.17
N VAL A 74 14.61 0.37 -0.79
CA VAL A 74 13.62 0.56 -1.87
C VAL A 74 12.23 0.19 -1.37
N CYS A 75 11.25 1.07 -1.60
CA CYS A 75 9.84 0.68 -1.64
C CYS A 75 9.47 0.29 -3.08
N GLY A 76 8.86 -0.87 -3.26
CA GLY A 76 8.49 -1.40 -4.57
C GLY A 76 9.65 -2.14 -5.24
N ASN A 77 9.57 -3.48 -5.18
CA ASN A 77 10.37 -4.45 -5.91
C ASN A 77 11.90 -4.40 -5.67
N GLU A 78 12.34 -5.35 -4.84
CA GLU A 78 13.71 -5.71 -4.44
C GLU A 78 14.24 -4.99 -3.19
N LEU A 79 14.09 -5.69 -2.06
CA LEU A 79 14.56 -5.33 -0.72
C LEU A 79 16.11 -5.21 -0.64
N PRO A 80 16.66 -4.42 0.30
CA PRO A 80 18.08 -4.37 0.61
C PRO A 80 18.68 -5.75 0.85
N ILE A 81 19.96 -5.94 0.54
CA ILE A 81 20.70 -7.20 0.64
C ILE A 81 20.73 -7.78 2.08
N ASP A 82 20.55 -6.95 3.11
CA ASP A 82 20.42 -7.41 4.51
C ASP A 82 18.97 -7.80 4.89
N MET A 83 17.99 -7.40 4.07
CA MET A 83 16.60 -7.87 4.06
C MET A 83 16.37 -8.92 2.95
N ILE A 84 17.36 -9.77 2.67
CA ILE A 84 17.09 -11.17 2.29
C ILE A 84 16.49 -11.85 3.54
N VAL A 85 15.37 -11.33 4.05
CA VAL A 85 14.48 -12.06 4.94
C VAL A 85 13.82 -13.07 4.03
N ASP A 86 14.54 -14.17 3.87
CA ASP A 86 14.15 -15.45 3.29
C ASP A 86 12.79 -15.42 2.59
N ARG A 87 12.81 -15.26 1.26
CA ARG A 87 11.61 -15.35 0.40
C ARG A 87 10.84 -16.66 0.61
N GLN A 88 11.43 -17.67 1.28
CA GLN A 88 10.80 -18.95 1.59
C GLN A 88 10.21 -19.05 3.02
N ASN A 89 10.40 -18.07 3.92
CA ASN A 89 10.01 -18.24 5.33
C ASN A 89 8.54 -17.97 5.67
N TYR A 90 7.68 -17.57 4.72
CA TYR A 90 6.29 -17.18 5.01
C TYR A 90 5.22 -17.91 4.19
N HIS A 91 5.59 -19.00 3.52
CA HIS A 91 4.63 -19.85 2.81
C HIS A 91 3.61 -20.51 3.74
N THR A 92 3.99 -20.81 4.99
CA THR A 92 3.07 -21.36 5.98
C THR A 92 2.29 -20.27 6.70
N TYR A 93 1.04 -20.57 7.03
CA TYR A 93 0.20 -19.66 7.81
C TYR A 93 0.81 -19.35 9.19
N GLU A 94 1.39 -20.36 9.84
CA GLU A 94 1.98 -20.23 11.17
C GLU A 94 3.16 -19.26 11.18
N ALA A 95 4.02 -19.29 10.14
CA ALA A 95 5.12 -18.36 10.04
C ALA A 95 4.64 -16.93 9.80
N ARG A 96 3.56 -16.75 9.03
CA ARG A 96 2.93 -15.43 8.85
C ARG A 96 2.36 -14.91 10.16
N VAL A 97 1.62 -15.73 10.92
CA VAL A 97 1.11 -15.31 12.24
C VAL A 97 2.26 -14.96 13.19
N ALA A 98 3.32 -15.77 13.22
CA ALA A 98 4.48 -15.55 14.09
C ALA A 98 5.23 -14.24 13.79
N SER A 99 5.14 -13.72 12.56
CA SER A 99 5.74 -12.43 12.20
C SER A 99 5.16 -11.26 13.00
N PHE A 100 3.91 -11.35 13.46
CA PHE A 100 3.24 -10.30 14.22
C PHE A 100 3.55 -10.33 15.72
N ASN A 101 4.30 -11.33 16.21
CA ASN A 101 4.56 -11.50 17.63
C ASN A 101 5.12 -10.21 18.26
N SER A 102 4.51 -9.77 19.37
CA SER A 102 4.84 -8.52 20.08
C SER A 102 4.42 -7.22 19.37
N HIS A 103 3.77 -7.30 18.22
CA HIS A 103 3.35 -6.17 17.38
C HIS A 103 1.84 -6.18 17.11
N GLU A 104 1.08 -7.06 17.75
CA GLU A 104 -0.36 -7.23 17.50
C GLU A 104 -1.15 -5.95 17.81
N HIS A 105 -0.66 -5.13 18.74
CA HIS A 105 -1.25 -3.85 19.14
C HIS A 105 -1.18 -2.76 18.07
N LEU A 106 -0.39 -2.96 17.00
CA LEU A 106 -0.28 -2.01 15.89
C LEU A 106 -1.41 -2.16 14.86
N PHE A 107 -2.19 -3.25 14.95
CA PHE A 107 -3.22 -3.59 13.98
C PHE A 107 -4.62 -3.39 14.59
N PRO A 108 -5.52 -2.64 13.93
CA PRO A 108 -6.90 -2.51 14.39
C PRO A 108 -7.77 -3.74 14.03
N ILE A 109 -7.23 -4.66 13.25
CA ILE A 109 -7.86 -5.91 12.83
C ILE A 109 -7.11 -7.14 13.37
N ASN A 110 -7.78 -8.28 13.41
CA ASN A 110 -7.18 -9.52 13.89
C ASN A 110 -6.04 -9.98 12.95
N ILE A 111 -4.81 -10.04 13.47
CA ILE A 111 -3.62 -10.48 12.75
C ILE A 111 -3.75 -11.86 12.07
N LYS A 112 -4.63 -12.73 12.58
CA LYS A 112 -4.90 -14.04 11.97
C LYS A 112 -5.60 -13.90 10.63
N LEU A 113 -6.53 -12.95 10.49
CA LEU A 113 -7.21 -12.66 9.22
C LEU A 113 -6.23 -12.08 8.20
N ILE A 114 -5.31 -11.22 8.67
CA ILE A 114 -4.22 -10.69 7.84
C ILE A 114 -3.34 -11.85 7.33
N ALA A 115 -2.93 -12.76 8.21
CA ALA A 115 -2.14 -13.94 7.85
C ALA A 115 -2.87 -14.93 6.94
N GLU A 116 -4.19 -15.11 7.11
CA GLU A 116 -5.03 -15.91 6.21
C GLU A 116 -5.03 -15.33 4.79
N ALA A 117 -5.07 -14.00 4.63
CA ALA A 117 -4.95 -13.32 3.35
C ALA A 117 -3.54 -13.37 2.71
N GLY A 118 -2.64 -14.17 3.27
CA GLY A 118 -1.29 -14.37 2.74
C GLY A 118 -0.30 -13.28 3.15
N LEU A 119 -0.66 -12.42 4.09
CA LEU A 119 0.14 -11.27 4.49
C LEU A 119 0.94 -11.56 5.77
N PHE A 120 2.15 -11.02 5.87
CA PHE A 120 3.01 -11.13 7.05
C PHE A 120 3.59 -9.76 7.41
N TYR A 121 3.84 -9.54 8.69
CA TYR A 121 4.40 -8.31 9.20
C TYR A 121 5.84 -8.11 8.74
N THR A 122 6.13 -6.94 8.20
CA THR A 122 7.48 -6.52 7.79
C THR A 122 7.93 -5.25 8.49
N GLY A 123 7.00 -4.51 9.10
CA GLY A 123 7.25 -3.22 9.73
C GLY A 123 7.84 -2.15 8.80
N PRO A 124 8.24 -1.00 9.36
CA PRO A 124 7.76 -0.44 10.63
C PRO A 124 6.25 -0.09 10.57
N GLY A 125 5.62 0.18 11.72
CA GLY A 125 4.19 0.52 11.80
C GLY A 125 3.29 -0.71 11.63
N ASP A 126 2.25 -0.62 10.81
CA ASP A 126 1.34 -1.72 10.48
C ASP A 126 1.62 -2.34 9.10
N ARG A 127 2.86 -2.18 8.59
CA ARG A 127 3.22 -2.68 7.26
C ARG A 127 3.26 -4.20 7.21
N VAL A 128 2.59 -4.73 6.18
CA VAL A 128 2.58 -6.15 5.85
C VAL A 128 2.88 -6.38 4.37
N ASN A 129 3.43 -7.54 4.04
CA ASN A 129 3.66 -7.96 2.66
C ASN A 129 3.02 -9.33 2.40
N CYS A 130 2.62 -9.59 1.15
CA CYS A 130 2.19 -10.92 0.74
C CYS A 130 3.39 -11.87 0.55
N PHE A 131 3.30 -13.11 1.02
CA PHE A 131 4.36 -14.13 0.78
C PHE A 131 4.55 -14.50 -0.71
N ASN A 132 3.53 -14.26 -1.55
CA ASN A 132 3.52 -14.71 -2.93
C ASN A 132 3.80 -13.59 -3.94
N CYS A 133 3.02 -12.49 -3.90
CA CYS A 133 3.24 -11.37 -4.81
C CYS A 133 4.18 -10.30 -4.26
N PHE A 134 4.53 -10.38 -2.97
CA PHE A 134 5.33 -9.38 -2.24
C PHE A 134 4.73 -7.96 -2.23
N GLY A 135 3.48 -7.81 -2.65
CA GLY A 135 2.71 -6.59 -2.53
C GLY A 135 2.57 -6.16 -1.07
N GLY A 136 2.77 -4.88 -0.81
CA GLY A 136 2.76 -4.29 0.53
C GLY A 136 1.46 -3.55 0.81
N LEU A 137 0.90 -3.76 1.99
CA LEU A 137 -0.27 -3.05 2.50
C LEU A 137 0.07 -2.36 3.82
N ILE A 138 -0.57 -1.21 4.06
CA ILE A 138 -0.42 -0.37 5.25
C ILE A 138 -1.75 0.29 5.58
N CYS A 139 -1.85 0.85 6.78
CA CYS A 139 -2.97 1.66 7.25
C CYS A 139 -4.32 0.92 7.21
N PHE A 140 -4.37 -0.28 7.79
CA PHE A 140 -5.64 -0.99 7.97
C PHE A 140 -6.57 -0.21 8.90
N GLU A 141 -7.85 -0.17 8.58
CA GLU A 141 -8.94 0.30 9.43
C GLU A 141 -9.67 -0.88 10.08
N ALA A 142 -10.46 -0.64 11.13
CA ALA A 142 -11.04 -1.70 11.96
C ALA A 142 -12.09 -2.57 11.22
N ASP A 143 -12.65 -2.05 10.14
CA ASP A 143 -13.65 -2.69 9.27
C ASP A 143 -13.08 -3.19 7.93
N ASP A 144 -11.78 -3.04 7.70
CA ASP A 144 -11.13 -3.56 6.50
C ASP A 144 -11.13 -5.10 6.47
N ASP A 145 -11.38 -5.65 5.28
CA ASP A 145 -11.18 -7.06 4.98
C ASP A 145 -9.83 -7.26 4.28
N PRO A 146 -8.87 -8.00 4.86
CA PRO A 146 -7.54 -8.19 4.27
C PRO A 146 -7.55 -8.84 2.89
N TRP A 147 -8.53 -9.68 2.57
CA TRP A 147 -8.67 -10.26 1.24
C TRP A 147 -9.18 -9.24 0.22
N VAL A 148 -10.10 -8.37 0.62
CA VAL A 148 -10.59 -7.28 -0.23
C VAL A 148 -9.46 -6.31 -0.54
N GLU A 149 -8.73 -5.85 0.48
CA GLU A 149 -7.57 -4.97 0.31
C GLU A 149 -6.50 -5.61 -0.60
N HIS A 150 -6.14 -6.87 -0.33
CA HIS A 150 -5.13 -7.58 -1.12
C HIS A 150 -5.56 -7.76 -2.58
N ALA A 151 -6.82 -8.13 -2.83
CA ALA A 151 -7.34 -8.27 -4.19
C ALA A 151 -7.48 -6.92 -4.91
N GLY A 152 -7.88 -5.85 -4.21
CA GLY A 152 -8.03 -4.52 -4.78
C GLY A 152 -6.71 -3.90 -5.21
N TYR A 153 -5.66 -4.03 -4.39
CA TYR A 153 -4.33 -3.50 -4.71
C TYR A 153 -3.52 -4.40 -5.64
N TYR A 154 -3.67 -5.73 -5.50
CA TYR A 154 -2.86 -6.70 -6.24
C TYR A 154 -3.73 -7.78 -6.92
N PRO A 155 -4.65 -7.39 -7.83
CA PRO A 155 -5.61 -8.31 -8.46
C PRO A 155 -4.93 -9.37 -9.34
N THR A 156 -3.65 -9.18 -9.68
CA THR A 156 -2.86 -10.12 -10.47
C THR A 156 -2.12 -11.15 -9.62
N CYS A 157 -2.15 -11.04 -8.28
CA CYS A 157 -1.51 -11.96 -7.35
C CYS A 157 -2.00 -13.39 -7.54
N GLU A 158 -1.08 -14.32 -7.79
CA GLU A 158 -1.44 -15.72 -8.07
C GLU A 158 -2.08 -16.41 -6.86
N PHE A 159 -1.61 -16.12 -5.64
CA PHE A 159 -2.23 -16.63 -4.42
C PHE A 159 -3.69 -16.17 -4.27
N VAL A 160 -3.97 -14.89 -4.55
CA VAL A 160 -5.35 -14.37 -4.53
C VAL A 160 -6.22 -15.08 -5.56
N LYS A 161 -5.71 -15.29 -6.78
CA LYS A 161 -6.44 -16.01 -7.85
C LYS A 161 -6.69 -17.49 -7.53
N GLN A 162 -5.86 -18.10 -6.68
CA GLN A 162 -6.04 -19.47 -6.24
C GLN A 162 -7.09 -19.59 -5.13
N GLU A 163 -7.14 -18.62 -4.22
CA GLU A 163 -7.99 -18.66 -3.03
C GLU A 163 -9.34 -17.94 -3.20
N LYS A 164 -9.47 -17.05 -4.19
CA LYS A 164 -10.68 -16.27 -4.47
C LYS A 164 -11.11 -16.40 -5.93
N ASP A 165 -12.42 -16.34 -6.16
CA ASP A 165 -12.97 -16.38 -7.51
C ASP A 165 -12.83 -15.04 -8.25
N ALA A 166 -13.04 -15.09 -9.56
CA ALA A 166 -12.93 -13.90 -10.41
C ALA A 166 -13.99 -12.82 -10.10
N GLU A 167 -15.15 -13.21 -9.56
CA GLU A 167 -16.20 -12.26 -9.20
C GLU A 167 -15.79 -11.46 -7.96
N PHE A 168 -15.23 -12.11 -6.95
CA PHE A 168 -14.64 -11.49 -5.77
C PHE A 168 -13.55 -10.49 -6.19
N ILE A 169 -12.57 -10.94 -6.99
CA ILE A 169 -11.47 -10.09 -7.43
C ILE A 169 -11.99 -8.87 -8.19
N SER A 170 -12.95 -9.06 -9.10
CA SER A 170 -13.53 -7.96 -9.88
C SER A 170 -14.30 -6.96 -9.03
N LYS A 171 -14.88 -7.37 -7.90
CA LYS A 171 -15.63 -6.48 -6.99
C LYS A 171 -14.73 -5.73 -6.01
N SER A 172 -13.50 -6.19 -5.82
CA SER A 172 -12.52 -5.58 -4.93
C SER A 172 -11.68 -4.48 -5.60
N ILE A 173 -11.78 -4.31 -6.94
CA ILE A 173 -11.07 -3.28 -7.73
C ILE A 173 -11.87 -1.98 -7.75
#